data_AF-A0A7S1VW98-F1
#
_entry.id   AF-A0A7S1VW98-F1
#
_cell.length_a   1.000
_cell.length_b   1.000
_cell.length_c   1.000
_cell.angle_alpha   90.00
_cell.angle_beta   90.00
_cell.angle_gamma   90.00
#
_symmetry.space_group_name_H-M   'P 1'
#
loop_
_entity.id
_entity.type
_entity.pdbx_description
1 polymer ?
#
loop_
_entity_poly.entity_id
_entity_poly.type
_entity_poly.pdbx_seq_one_letter_code
_entity_poly.pdbx_strand_id
1 'polypeptide(L)'
;NETGYLNYYRCYHPANYQTRALISADKEPHGLAGTIGHSYPDWHMVSRSYEELDFAGSVEFYHQSRCLFYFRLNRTAFTSKEKQQQVQDYLKKACVCPKPSITIGTMSDPHVEHHELGHRSHLRELSEPVLQNIAKLTTVDVRLYKEFLRDFLRQIVWLETKGLKRRVLCDDDLQPWEEELSYLGLNVTKMYLDIPRAT
;
A
#
# COMPACT_ATOMS: atom_id res chain seq x y z
N ASN A 1 36.35 5.26 -0.43
CA ASN A 1 35.26 5.93 0.31
C ASN A 1 34.05 5.01 0.55
N GLU A 2 34.27 3.74 0.89
CA GLU A 2 33.19 2.75 1.12
C GLU A 2 32.72 2.69 2.59
N THR A 3 33.37 3.43 3.49
CA THR A 3 33.12 3.39 4.93
C THR A 3 31.91 4.20 5.41
N GLY A 4 31.32 5.03 4.55
CA GLY A 4 30.14 5.85 4.89
C GLY A 4 28.80 5.10 4.81
N TYR A 5 28.66 4.15 3.88
CA TYR A 5 27.39 3.45 3.63
C TYR A 5 27.02 2.42 4.71
N LEU A 6 28.03 1.78 5.32
CA LEU A 6 27.83 0.75 6.36
C LEU A 6 27.18 1.30 7.65
N ASN A 7 27.25 2.61 7.89
CA ASN A 7 26.64 3.22 9.07
C ASN A 7 25.19 3.68 8.86
N TYR A 8 24.72 3.77 7.60
CA TYR A 8 23.43 4.39 7.30
C TYR A 8 22.23 3.44 7.49
N TYR A 9 22.42 2.17 7.17
CA TYR A 9 21.38 1.13 7.31
C TYR A 9 21.62 0.22 8.52
N ARG A 10 22.30 0.74 9.56
CA ARG A 10 22.65 -0.05 10.76
C ARG A 10 21.39 -0.69 11.32
N CYS A 11 21.37 -2.02 11.27
CA CYS A 11 20.27 -2.88 11.72
C CYS A 11 19.04 -2.97 10.80
N TYR A 12 19.08 -2.58 9.51
CA TYR A 12 17.97 -2.87 8.58
C TYR A 12 18.23 -4.15 7.79
N HIS A 13 17.37 -5.16 7.95
CA HIS A 13 17.41 -6.36 7.12
C HIS A 13 16.21 -6.42 6.16
N PRO A 14 16.44 -6.38 4.83
CA PRO A 14 15.36 -6.25 3.85
C PRO A 14 14.55 -7.53 3.64
N ALA A 15 15.05 -8.69 4.07
CA ALA A 15 14.34 -9.94 3.81
C ALA A 15 13.00 -9.98 4.54
N ASN A 16 11.93 -10.12 3.76
CA ASN A 16 10.55 -10.23 4.22
C ASN A 16 10.18 -9.21 5.30
N TYR A 17 10.63 -7.97 5.12
CA TYR A 17 10.54 -6.94 6.13
C TYR A 17 9.08 -6.64 6.53
N GLN A 18 8.16 -6.55 5.57
CA GLN A 18 6.77 -6.21 5.88
C GLN A 18 6.10 -7.30 6.71
N THR A 19 6.25 -8.55 6.29
CA THR A 19 5.68 -9.71 6.98
C THR A 19 6.34 -9.96 8.33
N ARG A 20 7.66 -9.73 8.45
CA ARG A 20 8.36 -9.75 9.74
C ARG A 20 7.85 -8.66 10.68
N ALA A 21 7.71 -7.43 10.19
CA ALA A 21 7.19 -6.32 10.99
C ALA A 21 5.75 -6.60 11.46
N LEU A 22 4.93 -7.22 10.60
CA LEU A 22 3.55 -7.56 10.92
C LEU A 22 3.42 -8.57 12.08
N ILE A 23 4.34 -9.53 12.19
CA ILE A 23 4.30 -10.56 13.24
C ILE A 23 5.30 -10.31 14.38
N SER A 24 6.05 -9.21 14.34
CA SER A 24 7.07 -8.92 15.33
C SER A 24 6.44 -8.48 16.65
N ALA A 25 6.92 -9.05 17.75
CA ALA A 25 6.64 -8.54 19.08
C ALA A 25 7.64 -7.43 19.50
N ASP A 26 8.69 -7.21 18.71
CA ASP A 26 9.73 -6.23 19.01
C ASP A 26 9.29 -4.82 18.59
N LYS A 27 9.70 -3.82 19.38
CA LYS A 27 9.47 -2.41 19.06
C LYS A 27 10.26 -1.94 17.83
N GLU A 28 11.35 -2.64 17.49
CA GLU A 28 12.26 -2.30 16.40
C GLU A 28 12.48 -3.53 15.48
N PRO A 29 11.53 -3.84 14.58
CA PRO A 29 11.58 -5.04 13.72
C PRO A 29 12.67 -4.99 12.64
N HIS A 30 13.47 -3.92 12.62
CA HIS A 30 14.47 -3.64 11.60
C HIS A 30 15.59 -4.69 11.57
N GLY A 31 16.04 -5.16 12.74
CA GLY A 31 17.22 -6.03 12.87
C GLY A 31 16.89 -7.54 12.87
N LEU A 32 17.92 -8.37 12.68
CA LEU A 32 17.87 -9.84 12.89
C LEU A 32 18.52 -10.30 14.21
N ALA A 33 18.84 -9.37 15.12
CA ALA A 33 19.61 -9.69 16.31
C ALA A 33 18.90 -10.75 17.16
N GLY A 34 19.54 -11.92 17.31
CA GLY A 34 19.07 -13.02 18.17
C GLY A 34 18.30 -14.14 17.47
N THR A 35 18.00 -14.05 16.17
CA THR A 35 17.16 -15.06 15.50
C THR A 35 17.65 -15.45 14.11
N ILE A 36 18.65 -16.33 14.08
CA ILE A 36 18.98 -17.14 12.92
C ILE A 36 17.75 -18.02 12.62
N GLY A 37 16.87 -17.58 11.72
CA GLY A 37 15.65 -18.33 11.35
C GLY A 37 14.44 -17.50 10.89
N HIS A 38 14.39 -16.19 11.15
CA HIS A 38 13.18 -15.37 10.85
C HIS A 38 13.22 -14.59 9.53
N SER A 39 14.17 -14.88 8.63
CA SER A 39 14.12 -14.29 7.27
C SER A 39 12.89 -14.73 6.49
N TYR A 40 12.21 -15.80 6.90
CA TYR A 40 10.97 -16.31 6.31
C TYR A 40 9.94 -16.50 7.44
N PRO A 41 9.12 -15.49 7.74
CA PRO A 41 8.11 -15.60 8.79
C PRO A 41 7.09 -16.69 8.46
N ASP A 42 6.53 -17.32 9.50
CA ASP A 42 5.49 -18.33 9.34
C ASP A 42 4.24 -17.73 8.68
N TRP A 43 3.81 -18.35 7.58
CA TRP A 43 2.71 -17.80 6.79
C TRP A 43 1.38 -17.79 7.55
N HIS A 44 1.11 -18.77 8.42
CA HIS A 44 -0.15 -18.80 9.17
C HIS A 44 -0.22 -17.65 10.17
N MET A 45 0.89 -17.30 10.80
CA MET A 45 0.98 -16.12 11.66
C MET A 45 0.77 -14.83 10.85
N VAL A 46 1.45 -14.70 9.71
CA VAL A 46 1.34 -13.53 8.82
C VAL A 46 -0.09 -13.31 8.34
N SER A 47 -0.75 -14.35 7.82
CA SER A 47 -2.14 -14.30 7.33
C SER A 47 -3.09 -13.86 8.45
N ARG A 48 -2.97 -14.49 9.62
CA ARG A 48 -3.81 -14.15 10.79
C ARG A 48 -3.60 -12.70 11.21
N SER A 49 -2.36 -12.26 11.37
CA SER A 49 -2.05 -10.89 11.77
C SER A 49 -2.54 -9.86 10.74
N TYR A 50 -2.50 -10.19 9.45
CA TYR A 50 -3.07 -9.35 8.40
C TYR A 50 -4.61 -9.29 8.49
N GLU A 51 -5.26 -10.42 8.68
CA GLU A 51 -6.73 -10.52 8.81
C GLU A 51 -7.27 -9.77 10.04
N GLU A 52 -6.46 -9.63 11.09
CA GLU A 52 -6.78 -8.86 12.29
C GLU A 52 -6.67 -7.33 12.12
N LEU A 53 -6.10 -6.85 11.00
CA LEU A 53 -6.01 -5.41 10.74
C LEU A 53 -7.37 -4.82 10.35
N ASP A 54 -7.80 -3.81 11.10
CA ASP A 54 -8.98 -3.01 10.76
C ASP A 54 -8.84 -2.25 9.44
N PHE A 55 -7.60 -1.94 9.02
CA PHE A 55 -7.31 -1.24 7.78
C PHE A 55 -5.85 -1.45 7.34
N ALA A 56 -5.66 -1.67 6.03
CA ALA A 56 -4.37 -1.62 5.37
C ALA A 56 -4.51 -0.78 4.09
N GLY A 57 -3.58 0.13 3.86
CA GLY A 57 -3.53 1.01 2.68
C GLY A 57 -2.38 0.64 1.75
N SER A 58 -2.53 0.97 0.47
CA SER A 58 -1.50 0.83 -0.56
C SER A 58 -0.89 2.19 -0.88
N VAL A 59 0.44 2.23 -1.02
CA VAL A 59 1.18 3.43 -1.42
C VAL A 59 1.00 3.72 -2.91
N GLU A 60 0.85 2.68 -3.72
CA GLU A 60 0.57 2.74 -5.15
C GLU A 60 -0.79 3.39 -5.41
N PHE A 61 -1.76 3.09 -4.54
CA PHE A 61 -3.11 3.64 -4.57
C PHE A 61 -3.34 4.60 -3.40
N TYR A 62 -2.41 5.52 -3.14
CA TYR A 62 -2.46 6.41 -1.97
C TYR A 62 -3.78 7.18 -1.85
N HIS A 63 -4.25 7.77 -2.96
CA HIS A 63 -5.51 8.52 -2.97
C HIS A 63 -6.71 7.61 -2.63
N GLN A 64 -6.79 6.44 -3.26
CA GLN A 64 -7.86 5.47 -3.02
C GLN A 64 -7.81 4.90 -1.59
N SER A 65 -6.61 4.70 -1.04
CA SER A 65 -6.39 4.33 0.35
C SER A 65 -6.96 5.38 1.30
N ARG A 66 -6.74 6.68 1.03
CA ARG A 66 -7.35 7.76 1.81
C ARG A 66 -8.87 7.79 1.69
N CYS A 67 -9.41 7.57 0.50
CA CYS A 67 -10.86 7.50 0.30
C CYS A 67 -11.49 6.37 1.11
N LEU A 68 -10.89 5.18 1.07
CA LEU A 68 -11.36 4.03 1.85
C LEU A 68 -11.22 4.28 3.36
N PHE A 69 -10.08 4.82 3.80
CA PHE A 69 -9.82 5.15 5.20
C PHE A 69 -10.84 6.15 5.76
N TYR A 70 -11.01 7.29 5.08
CA TYR A 70 -11.96 8.32 5.52
C TYR A 70 -13.40 7.84 5.47
N PHE A 71 -13.77 7.02 4.48
CA PHE A 71 -15.09 6.41 4.44
C PHE A 71 -15.36 5.53 5.67
N ARG A 72 -14.36 4.74 6.11
CA ARG A 72 -14.46 3.92 7.32
C ARG A 72 -14.58 4.76 8.59
N LEU A 73 -13.76 5.81 8.73
CA LEU A 73 -13.76 6.67 9.94
C LEU A 73 -15.06 7.47 10.13
N ASN A 74 -15.69 7.87 9.02
CA ASN A 74 -16.87 8.73 8.98
C ASN A 74 -18.09 8.17 9.74
N ARG A 75 -18.06 6.91 10.17
CA ARG A 75 -19.18 6.29 10.89
C ARG A 75 -19.18 6.56 12.40
N THR A 76 -18.03 6.85 13.04
CA THR A 76 -17.97 7.04 14.51
C THR A 76 -16.72 7.77 15.05
N ALA A 77 -15.67 7.99 14.25
CA ALA A 77 -14.36 8.37 14.79
C ALA A 77 -14.20 9.85 15.16
N PHE A 78 -15.02 10.74 14.60
CA PHE A 78 -14.89 12.18 14.81
C PHE A 78 -16.00 12.70 15.72
N THR A 79 -15.63 13.32 16.84
CA THR A 79 -16.57 13.95 17.78
C THR A 79 -16.96 15.38 17.37
N SER A 80 -16.12 16.05 16.57
CA SER A 80 -16.39 17.39 16.05
C SER A 80 -17.17 17.34 14.74
N LYS A 81 -18.29 18.09 14.68
CA LYS A 81 -19.08 18.29 13.45
C LYS A 81 -18.25 18.87 12.31
N GLU A 82 -17.28 19.74 12.63
CA GLU A 82 -16.40 20.34 11.63
C GLU A 82 -15.53 19.28 10.96
N LYS A 83 -14.89 18.39 11.73
CA LYS A 83 -14.07 17.30 11.20
C LYS A 83 -14.90 16.30 10.39
N GLN A 84 -16.12 16.00 10.86
CA GLN A 84 -17.07 15.18 10.09
C GLN A 84 -17.37 15.85 8.74
N GLN A 85 -17.67 17.15 8.74
CA GLN A 85 -17.95 17.88 7.50
C GLN A 85 -16.74 17.91 6.55
N GLN A 86 -15.52 18.12 7.07
CA GLN A 86 -14.29 18.09 6.26
C GLN A 86 -14.08 16.73 5.58
N VAL A 87 -14.32 15.64 6.31
CA VAL A 87 -14.22 14.28 5.76
C VAL A 87 -15.30 14.02 4.71
N GLN A 88 -16.54 14.43 4.97
CA GLN A 88 -17.64 14.32 4.01
C GLN A 88 -17.36 15.11 2.74
N ASP A 89 -16.82 16.32 2.90
CA ASP A 89 -16.40 17.17 1.81
C ASP A 89 -15.29 16.47 1.00
N TYR A 90 -14.23 15.97 1.64
CA TYR A 90 -13.17 15.22 0.95
C TYR A 90 -13.73 14.04 0.17
N LEU A 91 -14.57 13.21 0.80
CA LEU A 91 -15.20 12.06 0.14
C LEU A 91 -16.02 12.51 -1.08
N LYS A 92 -16.85 13.55 -0.94
CA LYS A 92 -17.70 14.07 -2.02
C LYS A 92 -16.91 14.65 -3.19
N LYS A 93 -15.83 15.35 -2.89
CA LYS A 93 -15.11 16.24 -3.80
C LYS A 93 -13.88 15.58 -4.43
N ALA A 94 -13.10 14.85 -3.64
CA ALA A 94 -11.84 14.25 -4.06
C ALA A 94 -12.00 12.79 -4.45
N CYS A 95 -12.85 12.01 -3.75
CA CYS A 95 -13.05 10.58 -4.04
C CYS A 95 -14.05 10.37 -5.17
N VAL A 96 -13.66 10.77 -6.38
CA VAL A 96 -14.43 10.62 -7.61
C VAL A 96 -13.51 10.42 -8.80
N CYS A 97 -13.93 9.54 -9.71
CA CYS A 97 -13.34 9.38 -11.03
C CYS A 97 -14.38 9.71 -12.12
N PRO A 98 -14.06 10.54 -13.15
CA PRO A 98 -12.76 11.20 -13.37
C PRO A 98 -12.45 12.27 -12.32
N LYS A 99 -11.16 12.51 -12.08
CA LYS A 99 -10.71 13.53 -11.13
C LYS A 99 -11.19 14.91 -11.63
N PRO A 100 -11.76 15.77 -10.76
CA PRO A 100 -12.22 17.09 -11.19
C PRO A 100 -11.04 17.92 -11.73
N SER A 101 -11.23 18.60 -12.87
CA SER A 101 -10.20 19.46 -13.48
C SER A 101 -9.81 20.65 -12.59
N ILE A 102 -10.70 21.02 -11.67
CA ILE A 102 -10.42 22.00 -10.63
C ILE A 102 -9.77 21.21 -9.49
N THR A 103 -8.45 21.28 -9.38
CA THR A 103 -7.70 20.90 -8.18
C THR A 103 -8.36 21.61 -7.00
N ILE A 104 -9.17 20.87 -6.26
CA ILE A 104 -9.90 21.41 -5.11
C ILE A 104 -8.82 21.87 -4.15
N GLY A 105 -8.77 23.21 -4.00
CA GLY A 105 -7.58 23.93 -3.59
C GLY A 105 -6.84 23.27 -2.44
N THR A 106 -5.53 23.13 -2.62
CA THR A 106 -4.55 23.07 -1.52
C THR A 106 -4.97 22.21 -0.33
N MET A 107 -5.56 21.04 -0.54
CA MET A 107 -5.20 19.93 0.34
C MET A 107 -3.81 19.53 -0.13
N SER A 108 -2.80 20.31 0.28
CA SER A 108 -1.40 19.95 0.07
C SER A 108 -1.27 18.58 0.70
N ASP A 109 -1.19 17.55 -0.13
CA ASP A 109 -0.83 16.24 0.37
C ASP A 109 0.47 16.44 1.13
N PRO A 110 0.56 15.99 2.39
CA PRO A 110 1.78 16.13 3.15
C PRO A 110 2.89 15.50 2.32
N HIS A 111 3.77 16.35 1.79
CA HIS A 111 4.90 15.90 1.01
C HIS A 111 5.80 15.17 2.00
N VAL A 112 5.84 13.84 1.91
CA VAL A 112 6.83 13.08 2.64
C VAL A 112 8.16 13.36 1.97
N GLU A 113 9.04 14.07 2.67
CA GLU A 113 10.43 14.21 2.23
C GLU A 113 11.07 12.82 2.25
N HIS A 114 11.12 12.19 1.10
CA HIS A 114 11.96 11.01 0.92
C HIS A 114 13.41 11.48 0.77
N HIS A 115 14.34 10.81 1.45
CA HIS A 115 15.76 11.01 1.22
C HIS A 115 16.10 10.89 -0.27
N GLU A 116 17.02 11.71 -0.77
CA GLU A 116 17.44 11.72 -2.19
C GLU A 116 17.80 10.33 -2.73
N LEU A 117 18.39 9.46 -1.90
CA LEU A 117 18.75 8.07 -2.25
C LEU A 117 17.56 7.08 -2.25
N GLY A 118 16.42 7.49 -1.69
CA GLY A 118 15.18 6.71 -1.65
C GLY A 118 14.26 6.97 -2.84
N HIS A 119 14.52 8.03 -3.62
CA HIS A 119 13.83 8.26 -4.89
C HIS A 119 14.39 7.30 -5.93
N ARG A 120 13.57 6.36 -6.39
CA ARG A 120 13.85 5.61 -7.61
C ARG A 120 12.81 5.98 -8.64
N SER A 121 13.26 6.24 -9.86
CA SER A 121 12.37 6.52 -10.99
C SER A 121 11.44 5.32 -11.23
N HIS A 122 12.00 4.12 -11.41
CA HIS A 122 11.25 2.90 -11.72
C HIS A 122 11.97 1.65 -11.21
N LEU A 123 11.25 0.62 -10.73
CA LEU A 123 11.85 -0.67 -10.34
C LEU A 123 12.37 -1.46 -11.56
N ARG A 124 11.94 -1.07 -12.75
CA ARG A 124 12.19 -1.70 -14.04
C ARG A 124 13.62 -1.52 -14.57
N GLU A 125 14.36 -0.58 -14.01
CA GLU A 125 15.75 -0.31 -14.42
C GLU A 125 16.76 -1.28 -13.76
N LEU A 126 16.29 -2.23 -12.95
CA LEU A 126 17.13 -3.20 -12.25
C LEU A 126 17.52 -4.38 -13.14
N SER A 127 18.79 -4.78 -13.06
CA SER A 127 19.27 -5.99 -13.76
C SER A 127 18.57 -7.26 -13.27
N GLU A 128 18.43 -8.25 -14.15
CA GLU A 128 17.84 -9.56 -13.83
C GLU A 128 18.44 -10.22 -12.56
N PRO A 129 19.78 -10.23 -12.34
CA PRO A 129 20.33 -10.76 -11.08
C PRO A 129 19.86 -10.02 -9.83
N VAL A 130 19.62 -8.71 -9.92
CA VAL A 130 19.09 -7.90 -8.81
C VAL A 130 17.63 -8.24 -8.56
N LEU A 131 16.82 -8.36 -9.61
CA LEU A 131 15.41 -8.77 -9.50
C LEU A 131 15.27 -10.17 -8.87
N GLN A 132 16.11 -11.12 -9.27
CA GLN A 132 16.15 -12.46 -8.66
C GLN A 132 16.52 -12.43 -7.18
N ASN A 133 17.46 -11.57 -6.79
CA ASN A 133 17.83 -11.39 -5.39
C ASN A 133 16.70 -10.74 -4.59
N ILE A 134 16.02 -9.73 -5.13
CA ILE A 134 14.83 -9.13 -4.52
C ILE A 134 13.76 -10.21 -4.32
N ALA A 135 13.42 -10.97 -5.37
CA ALA A 135 12.42 -12.03 -5.29
C ALA A 135 12.71 -13.06 -4.20
N LYS A 136 13.98 -13.48 -4.05
CA LYS A 136 14.40 -14.38 -2.96
C LYS A 136 14.19 -13.72 -1.60
N LEU A 137 14.64 -12.48 -1.42
CA LEU A 137 14.55 -11.77 -0.15
C LEU A 137 13.10 -11.45 0.24
N THR A 138 12.19 -11.26 -0.70
CA THR A 138 10.81 -10.80 -0.44
C THR A 138 9.76 -11.88 -0.69
N THR A 139 10.12 -13.17 -0.67
CA THR A 139 9.20 -14.26 -1.05
C THR A 139 7.86 -14.25 -0.28
N VAL A 140 7.91 -14.08 1.03
CA VAL A 140 6.70 -14.04 1.89
C VAL A 140 5.98 -12.70 1.76
N ASP A 141 6.73 -11.60 1.68
CA ASP A 141 6.17 -10.26 1.43
C ASP A 141 5.39 -10.21 0.12
N VAL A 142 5.89 -10.83 -0.96
CA VAL A 142 5.21 -10.91 -2.25
C VAL A 142 3.92 -11.71 -2.13
N ARG A 143 3.91 -12.81 -1.37
CA ARG A 143 2.68 -13.56 -1.13
C ARG A 143 1.64 -12.71 -0.39
N LEU A 144 2.04 -12.05 0.70
CA LEU A 144 1.17 -11.14 1.44
C LEU A 144 0.66 -10.01 0.55
N TYR A 145 1.53 -9.36 -0.20
CA TYR A 145 1.19 -8.24 -1.08
C TYR A 145 0.16 -8.63 -2.14
N LYS A 146 0.26 -9.83 -2.73
CA LYS A 146 -0.74 -10.33 -3.69
C LYS A 146 -2.12 -10.52 -3.08
N GLU A 147 -2.18 -11.03 -1.85
CA GLU A 147 -3.44 -11.20 -1.12
C GLU A 147 -4.02 -9.85 -0.71
N PHE A 148 -3.18 -8.99 -0.12
CA PHE A 148 -3.49 -7.62 0.23
C PHE A 148 -4.05 -6.83 -0.96
N LEU A 149 -3.36 -6.82 -2.11
CA LEU A 149 -3.77 -6.04 -3.27
C LEU A 149 -5.13 -6.51 -3.80
N ARG A 150 -5.38 -7.83 -3.81
CA ARG A 150 -6.67 -8.38 -4.21
C ARG A 150 -7.79 -7.90 -3.27
N ASP A 151 -7.56 -7.94 -1.97
CA ASP A 151 -8.54 -7.51 -0.99
C ASP A 151 -8.74 -5.99 -0.99
N PHE A 152 -7.67 -5.23 -1.19
CA PHE A 152 -7.72 -3.78 -1.36
C PHE A 152 -8.59 -3.41 -2.57
N LEU A 153 -8.34 -4.00 -3.74
CA LEU A 153 -9.15 -3.74 -4.93
C LEU A 153 -10.62 -4.14 -4.73
N ARG A 154 -10.90 -5.25 -4.03
CA ARG A 154 -12.28 -5.62 -3.64
C ARG A 154 -12.94 -4.57 -2.76
N GLN A 155 -12.21 -4.02 -1.80
CA GLN A 155 -12.69 -2.95 -0.93
C GLN A 155 -12.93 -1.65 -1.71
N ILE A 156 -12.09 -1.34 -2.70
CA ILE A 156 -12.34 -0.23 -3.62
C ILE A 156 -13.61 -0.46 -4.43
N VAL A 157 -13.81 -1.62 -5.05
CA VAL A 157 -15.04 -1.91 -5.79
C VAL A 157 -16.27 -1.88 -4.89
N TRP A 158 -16.17 -2.38 -3.65
CA TRP A 158 -17.23 -2.26 -2.67
C TRP A 158 -17.53 -0.80 -2.32
N LEU A 159 -16.50 0.02 -2.11
CA LEU A 159 -16.63 1.45 -1.87
C LEU A 159 -17.34 2.12 -3.05
N GLU A 160 -16.99 1.77 -4.28
CA GLU A 160 -17.58 2.36 -5.48
C GLU A 160 -19.04 1.97 -5.67
N THR A 161 -19.40 0.72 -5.38
CA THR A 161 -20.74 0.17 -5.66
C THR A 161 -21.72 0.38 -4.51
N LYS A 162 -21.29 0.18 -3.26
CA LYS A 162 -22.16 0.21 -2.08
C LYS A 162 -21.87 1.39 -1.16
N GLY A 163 -20.62 1.84 -1.08
CA GLY A 163 -20.22 2.95 -0.20
C GLY A 163 -20.59 4.34 -0.73
N LEU A 164 -19.84 4.81 -1.73
CA LEU A 164 -19.95 6.13 -2.35
C LEU A 164 -20.85 6.16 -3.59
N LYS A 165 -21.19 4.98 -4.16
CA LYS A 165 -22.03 4.84 -5.37
C LYS A 165 -21.50 5.62 -6.58
N ARG A 166 -20.18 5.64 -6.75
CA ARG A 166 -19.44 6.27 -7.85
C ARG A 166 -18.04 5.67 -7.95
N ARG A 167 -17.41 5.76 -9.13
CA ARG A 167 -16.00 5.35 -9.28
C ARG A 167 -15.07 6.24 -8.46
N VAL A 168 -14.00 5.65 -7.96
CA VAL A 168 -12.92 6.29 -7.19
C VAL A 168 -11.56 5.95 -7.81
N LEU A 169 -11.38 4.73 -8.33
CA LEU A 169 -10.18 4.33 -9.03
C LEU A 169 -10.34 4.55 -10.55
N CYS A 170 -9.49 5.42 -11.11
CA CYS A 170 -9.46 5.70 -12.54
C CYS A 170 -8.59 4.71 -13.30
N ASP A 171 -8.86 4.55 -14.60
CA ASP A 171 -8.06 3.67 -15.46
C ASP A 171 -6.63 4.22 -15.61
N ASP A 172 -6.48 5.55 -15.65
CA ASP A 172 -5.18 6.24 -15.64
C ASP A 172 -4.38 6.03 -14.34
N ASP A 173 -5.04 5.68 -13.22
CA ASP A 173 -4.36 5.34 -11.96
C ASP A 173 -3.90 3.88 -11.96
N LEU A 174 -4.51 3.00 -12.75
CA LEU A 174 -4.14 1.58 -12.86
C LEU A 174 -2.93 1.39 -13.78
N GLN A 175 -2.90 2.11 -14.89
CA GLN A 175 -1.92 1.93 -15.96
C GLN A 175 -0.44 2.00 -15.50
N PRO A 176 -0.02 2.99 -14.67
CA PRO A 176 1.38 3.06 -14.23
C PRO A 176 1.82 1.82 -13.45
N TRP A 177 0.90 1.21 -12.71
CA TRP A 177 1.19 0.08 -11.83
C TRP A 177 1.21 -1.25 -12.56
N GLU A 178 0.63 -1.35 -13.75
CA GLU A 178 0.66 -2.59 -14.52
C GLU A 178 2.09 -3.03 -14.81
N GLU A 179 2.89 -2.10 -15.32
CA GLU A 179 4.25 -2.42 -15.70
C GLU A 179 5.19 -2.40 -14.46
N GLU A 180 4.93 -1.57 -13.43
CA GLU A 180 5.73 -1.57 -12.19
C GLU A 180 5.55 -2.86 -11.37
N LEU A 181 4.35 -3.44 -11.36
CA LEU A 181 4.05 -4.64 -10.58
C LEU A 181 4.12 -5.93 -11.42
N SER A 182 4.41 -5.81 -12.71
CA SER A 182 4.50 -6.95 -13.63
C SER A 182 5.54 -8.00 -13.21
N TYR A 183 6.66 -7.58 -12.60
CA TYR A 183 7.70 -8.51 -12.12
C TYR A 183 7.21 -9.42 -10.98
N LEU A 184 6.12 -9.05 -10.30
CA LEU A 184 5.45 -9.90 -9.32
C LEU A 184 4.48 -10.89 -9.97
N GLY A 185 4.30 -10.86 -11.29
CA GLY A 185 3.29 -11.64 -12.02
C GLY A 185 1.87 -11.16 -11.73
N LEU A 186 1.71 -9.85 -11.52
CA LEU A 186 0.43 -9.20 -11.29
C LEU A 186 -0.09 -8.55 -12.58
N ASN A 187 -1.42 -8.57 -12.75
CA ASN A 187 -2.14 -7.78 -13.74
C ASN A 187 -3.23 -7.02 -12.98
N VAL A 188 -2.94 -5.77 -12.65
CA VAL A 188 -3.71 -4.99 -11.68
C VAL A 188 -5.07 -4.60 -12.23
N THR A 189 -5.11 -4.20 -13.51
CA THR A 189 -6.35 -3.85 -14.22
C THR A 189 -7.25 -5.06 -14.30
N LYS A 190 -6.73 -6.22 -14.70
CA LYS A 190 -7.53 -7.46 -14.72
C LYS A 190 -8.03 -7.81 -13.33
N MET A 191 -7.18 -7.72 -12.29
CA MET A 191 -7.60 -7.96 -10.91
C MET A 191 -8.72 -7.02 -10.47
N TYR A 192 -8.69 -5.75 -10.88
CA TYR A 192 -9.75 -4.79 -10.56
C TYR A 192 -11.03 -5.05 -11.37
N LEU A 193 -10.92 -5.35 -12.67
CA LEU A 193 -12.07 -5.57 -13.56
C LEU A 193 -12.77 -6.90 -13.33
N ASP A 194 -12.06 -7.94 -12.90
CA ASP A 194 -12.62 -9.27 -12.64
C ASP A 194 -13.46 -9.32 -11.34
N ILE A 195 -13.43 -8.26 -10.50
CA ILE A 195 -14.21 -8.21 -9.26
C ILE A 195 -15.70 -7.97 -9.60
N PRO A 196 -16.62 -8.85 -9.15
CA PRO A 196 -18.04 -8.67 -9.39
C PRO A 196 -18.57 -7.37 -8.79
N ARG A 197 -19.18 -6.53 -9.62
CA ARG A 197 -19.89 -5.33 -9.19
C ARG A 197 -21.32 -5.75 -8.86
N ALA A 198 -21.63 -5.89 -7.57
CA ALA A 198 -22.99 -6.17 -7.13
C ALA A 198 -23.89 -5.00 -7.55
N THR A 199 -24.76 -5.24 -8.52
CA THR A 199 -25.83 -4.32 -8.96
C THR A 199 -26.72 -3.90 -7.78
#